data_AF-A0ABD0R9V6-F1
#
_entry.id   AF-A0ABD0R9V6-F1
#
_cell.length_a   1.000
_cell.length_b   1.000
_cell.length_c   1.000
_cell.angle_alpha   90.00
_cell.angle_beta   90.00
_cell.angle_gamma   90.00
#
_symmetry.space_group_name_H-M   'P 1'
#
loop_
_entity.id
_entity.type
_entity.pdbx_description
1 polymer ?
#
loop_
_entity_poly.entity_id
_entity_poly.type
_entity_poly.pdbx_seq_one_letter_code
_entity_poly.pdbx_strand_id
1 'polypeptide(L)' 'SSTSSVEIKWHVPDTGDYDDFEVTWFPQDTLHISGLHPTRRILEGLYPGRLYNISLRTVSGTKHGPVTYSSPVYHTVRTR' A
#
# COMPACT_ATOMS: atom_id res chain seq x y z
N SER A 1 12.48 -19.55 9.46
CA SER A 1 11.54 -18.74 8.68
C SER A 1 12.03 -17.31 8.64
N SER A 2 12.59 -16.84 7.52
CA SER A 2 13.01 -15.45 7.34
C SER A 2 11.85 -14.68 6.71
N THR A 3 10.99 -14.07 7.52
CA THR A 3 9.98 -13.13 7.01
C THR A 3 10.69 -11.85 6.59
N SER A 4 10.41 -11.38 5.37
CA SER A 4 10.97 -10.12 4.86
C SER A 4 9.97 -8.97 5.03
N SER A 5 10.47 -7.74 4.97
CA SER A 5 9.65 -6.53 4.94
C SER A 5 9.99 -5.67 3.73
N VAL A 6 9.01 -4.89 3.26
CA VAL A 6 9.17 -3.93 2.18
C VAL A 6 8.67 -2.58 2.67
N GLU A 7 9.52 -1.57 2.54
CA GLU A 7 9.13 -0.19 2.80
C GLU A 7 8.53 0.42 1.52
N ILE A 8 7.35 1.01 1.66
CA ILE A 8 6.64 1.69 0.58
C ILE A 8 6.61 3.18 0.93
N LYS A 9 7.11 4.00 0.01
CA LYS A 9 7.14 5.47 0.10
C LYS A 9 6.57 6.05 -1.18
N TRP A 10 5.82 7.15 -1.06
CA TRP A 10 5.23 7.83 -2.21
C TRP A 10 5.26 9.34 -2.04
N HIS A 11 5.08 10.04 -3.16
CA HIS A 11 4.82 11.46 -3.19
C HIS A 11 3.32 11.73 -3.11
N VAL A 12 2.95 12.85 -2.53
CA VAL A 12 1.57 13.34 -2.54
C VAL A 12 1.24 13.90 -3.93
N PRO A 13 0.02 13.70 -4.45
CA PRO A 13 -0.44 14.41 -5.64
C PRO A 13 -0.44 15.93 -5.39
N ASP A 14 -0.02 16.71 -6.39
CA ASP A 14 -0.01 18.18 -6.32
C ASP A 14 -1.43 18.78 -6.27
N THR A 15 -2.41 18.02 -6.75
CA THR A 15 -3.82 18.42 -6.84
C THR A 15 -4.74 17.26 -6.49
N GLY A 16 -5.92 17.58 -5.97
CA GLY A 16 -6.98 16.61 -5.69
C GLY A 16 -7.39 16.63 -4.23
N ASP A 17 -8.67 16.34 -3.99
CA ASP A 17 -9.21 16.20 -2.65
C ASP A 17 -9.13 14.73 -2.24
N TYR A 18 -8.30 14.42 -1.26
CA TYR A 18 -8.15 13.08 -0.69
C TYR A 18 -7.83 13.18 0.79
N ASP A 19 -8.33 12.22 1.55
CA ASP A 19 -8.19 12.15 3.00
C ASP A 19 -7.09 11.17 3.42
N ASP A 20 -6.83 10.13 2.62
CA ASP A 20 -5.80 9.11 2.91
C ASP A 20 -5.32 8.37 1.65
N PHE A 21 -4.46 7.38 1.83
CA PHE A 21 -3.97 6.45 0.83
C PHE A 21 -4.26 5.00 1.23
N GLU A 22 -4.65 4.19 0.26
CA GLU A 22 -4.80 2.75 0.43
C GLU A 22 -3.66 2.02 -0.27
N VAL A 23 -3.01 1.12 0.47
CA VAL A 23 -2.03 0.17 -0.06
C VAL A 23 -2.68 -1.21 -0.09
N THR A 24 -2.65 -1.86 -1.25
CA THR A 24 -3.07 -3.26 -1.42
C THR A 24 -1.99 -4.07 -2.13
N TRP A 25 -2.11 -5.39 -2.13
CA TRP A 25 -1.11 -6.27 -2.73
C TRP A 25 -1.74 -7.53 -3.32
N PHE A 26 -1.05 -8.09 -4.32
CA PHE A 26 -1.32 -9.40 -4.90
C PHE A 26 -0.03 -10.23 -4.99
N PRO A 27 0.00 -11.53 -4.69
CA PRO A 27 -1.12 -12.34 -4.19
C PRO A 27 -1.61 -11.86 -2.83
N GLN A 28 -2.89 -12.06 -2.53
CA GLN A 28 -3.57 -11.54 -1.34
C GLN A 28 -3.21 -12.36 -0.09
N ASP A 29 -1.92 -12.43 0.21
CA ASP A 29 -1.38 -13.08 1.40
C ASP A 29 -1.73 -12.29 2.66
N THR A 30 -1.77 -12.98 3.80
CA THR A 30 -1.97 -12.35 5.11
C THR A 30 -0.69 -11.64 5.55
N LEU A 31 -0.52 -10.40 5.11
CA LEU A 31 0.59 -9.52 5.48
C LEU A 31 0.14 -8.51 6.54
N HIS A 32 1.10 -7.95 7.27
CA HIS A 32 0.87 -6.90 8.24
C HIS A 32 1.33 -5.55 7.68
N ILE A 33 0.54 -4.50 7.90
CA ILE A 33 0.91 -3.11 7.59
C ILE A 33 1.25 -2.39 8.88
N SER A 34 2.41 -1.74 8.90
CA SER A 34 2.85 -0.87 9.99
C SER A 34 3.33 0.50 9.47
N GLY A 35 3.49 1.47 10.37
CA GLY A 35 3.96 2.82 10.08
C GLY A 35 2.88 3.90 10.19
N LEU A 36 3.20 4.97 10.95
CA LEU A 36 2.29 6.08 11.28
C LEU A 36 2.42 7.29 10.34
N HIS A 37 3.28 7.21 9.32
CA HIS A 37 3.60 8.35 8.46
C HIS A 37 2.60 8.51 7.30
N PRO A 38 2.08 9.70 6.99
CA PRO A 38 1.07 9.86 5.94
C PRO A 38 1.47 9.31 4.55
N THR A 39 2.75 9.34 4.20
CA THR A 39 3.27 8.97 2.88
C THR A 39 4.21 7.74 2.90
N ARG A 40 4.13 6.94 3.97
CA ARG A 40 4.98 5.77 4.15
C ARG A 40 4.27 4.68 4.93
N ARG A 41 4.42 3.44 4.45
CA ARG A 41 3.97 2.22 5.13
C ARG A 41 5.06 1.15 5.01
N ILE A 42 5.05 0.20 5.93
CA ILE A 42 5.91 -0.98 5.90
C ILE A 42 4.99 -2.19 5.77
N LEU A 43 5.25 -3.00 4.75
CA LEU A 43 4.60 -4.30 4.54
C LEU A 43 5.49 -5.37 5.19
N GLU A 44 4.94 -6.16 6.09
CA GLU A 44 5.68 -7.15 6.89
C GLU A 44 5.13 -8.55 6.66
N GLY A 45 5.99 -9.56 6.79
CA GLY A 45 5.60 -10.97 6.67
C GLY A 45 5.60 -11.50 5.24
N LEU A 46 6.31 -10.84 4.31
CA LEU A 46 6.34 -11.30 2.92
C LEU A 46 7.07 -12.64 2.80
N TYR A 47 6.53 -13.52 1.95
CA TYR A 47 7.12 -14.83 1.68
C TYR A 47 8.34 -14.72 0.77
N PRO A 48 9.48 -15.35 1.10
CA PRO A 48 10.67 -15.42 0.25
C PRO A 48 10.40 -15.95 -1.18
N GLY A 49 11.11 -15.42 -2.16
CA GLY A 49 11.03 -15.83 -3.58
C GLY A 49 9.70 -15.51 -4.29
N ARG A 50 8.79 -14.77 -3.66
CA ARG A 50 7.47 -14.45 -4.18
C ARG A 50 7.48 -13.09 -4.88
N LEU A 51 6.75 -13.01 -5.98
CA LEU A 51 6.50 -11.75 -6.68
C LEU A 51 5.22 -11.13 -6.12
N TYR A 52 5.32 -9.93 -5.59
CA TYR A 52 4.19 -9.13 -5.14
C TYR A 52 3.94 -8.00 -6.13
N ASN A 53 2.68 -7.78 -6.51
CA ASN A 53 2.18 -6.58 -7.16
C ASN A 53 1.50 -5.70 -6.10
N ILE A 54 2.17 -4.63 -5.71
CA ILE A 54 1.69 -3.66 -4.73
C ILE A 54 0.96 -2.56 -5.50
N SER A 55 -0.21 -2.15 -5.02
CA SER A 55 -0.94 -1.02 -5.57
C SER A 55 -1.19 0.05 -4.53
N LEU A 56 -1.13 1.31 -4.98
CA LEU A 56 -1.36 2.50 -4.16
C LEU A 56 -2.41 3.37 -4.85
N ARG A 57 -3.40 3.84 -4.09
CA ARG A 57 -4.41 4.80 -4.58
C ARG A 57 -4.80 5.78 -3.47
N THR A 58 -5.25 6.96 -3.88
CA THR A 58 -5.85 7.93 -2.96
C THR A 58 -7.27 7.51 -2.59
N VAL A 59 -7.68 7.90 -1.38
CA VAL A 59 -9.01 7.69 -0.80
C VAL A 59 -9.58 9.05 -0.43
N SER A 60 -10.77 9.37 -0.93
CA SER A 60 -11.54 10.56 -0.56
C SER A 60 -12.85 10.14 0.10
N GLY A 61 -13.22 10.77 1.21
CA GLY A 61 -14.33 10.41 2.07
C GLY A 61 -13.91 9.74 3.38
N THR A 62 -14.83 9.72 4.35
CA THR A 62 -14.61 9.15 5.69
C THR A 62 -15.34 7.82 5.87
N LYS A 63 -15.00 7.07 6.93
CA LYS A 63 -15.60 5.77 7.28
C LYS A 63 -17.14 5.77 7.39
N HIS A 64 -17.76 6.93 7.53
CA HIS A 64 -19.23 7.07 7.68
C HIS A 64 -19.91 7.70 6.46
N GLY A 65 -19.18 7.95 5.37
CA GLY A 65 -19.69 8.57 4.15
C GLY A 65 -19.31 7.80 2.88
N PRO A 66 -19.68 8.33 1.71
CA PRO A 66 -19.24 7.79 0.43
C PRO A 66 -17.72 7.85 0.35
N VAL A 67 -17.10 6.73 0.00
CA VAL A 67 -15.65 6.64 -0.24
C VAL A 67 -15.39 6.52 -1.73
N THR A 68 -14.54 7.37 -2.26
CA THR A 68 -14.10 7.36 -3.66
C THR A 68 -12.61 7.06 -3.74
N TYR A 69 -12.23 6.26 -4.73
CA TYR A 69 -10.85 5.87 -4.96
C TYR A 69 -10.38 6.37 -6.32
N SER A 70 -9.12 6.82 -6.41
CA SER A 70 -8.48 7.07 -7.69
C SER A 70 -8.06 5.78 -8.41
N SER A 71 -7.65 5.92 -9.67
CA SER A 71 -6.95 4.85 -10.37
C SER A 71 -5.65 4.49 -9.65
N PRO A 72 -5.38 3.20 -9.40
CA PRO A 72 -4.20 2.79 -8.67
C PRO A 72 -2.92 2.88 -9.52
N VAL A 73 -1.82 3.15 -8.83
CA VAL A 73 -0.46 2.99 -9.37
C VAL A 73 0.10 1.66 -8.86
N TYR A 74 0.80 0.93 -9.73
CA TYR A 74 1.30 -0.40 -9.42
C TYR A 74 2.83 -0.43 -9.35
N HIS A 75 3.36 -1.27 -8.45
CA HIS A 75 4.77 -1.57 -8.37
C HIS A 75 4.99 -3.05 -8.02
N THR A 76 5.91 -3.71 -8.71
CA THR A 76 6.20 -5.13 -8.45
C THR A 76 7.50 -5.30 -7.68
N VAL A 77 7.47 -6.11 -6.62
CA VAL A 77 8.64 -6.45 -5.80
C VAL A 77 8.79 -7.96 -5.71
N ARG A 78 9.98 -8.47 -6.06
CA ARG A 78 10.33 -9.88 -5.84
C ARG A 78 11.14 -10.00 -4.56
N THR A 79 10.63 -10.76 -3.61
CA THR A 79 11.32 -11.03 -2.35
C THR A 79 12.49 -12.00 -2.57
N ARG A 80 13.53 -11.83 -1.76
CA ARG A 80 14.71 -12.71 -1.77
C ARG A 80 14.46 -13.99 -1.00
#